data_AF-A0A966EGN7-F1
#
_entry.id   AF-A0A966EGN7-F1
#
_cell.length_a   1.000
_cell.length_b   1.000
_cell.length_c   1.000
_cell.angle_alpha   90.00
_cell.angle_beta   90.00
_cell.angle_gamma   90.00
#
_symmetry.space_group_name_H-M   'P 1'
#
loop_
_entity.id
_entity.type
_entity.pdbx_description
1 polymer ?
#
loop_
_entity_poly.entity_id
_entity_poly.type
_entity_poly.pdbx_seq_one_letter_code
_entity_poly.pdbx_strand_id
1 'polypeptide(L)'
;MSSSAIQVAKTVTYLPDLVEVQRASFKWFLDKGLIEELESFSPITDYTGKLELHFVGSEYRLKRPRHDVEEAKRRDATFASQMYVTCRLVNKETGEIKEQEV
;
A
#
# COMPACT_ATOMS: atom_id res chain seq x y z
N MET A 1 61.98 2.97 -6.67
CA MET A 1 61.43 3.98 -5.73
C MET A 1 61.24 5.25 -6.55
N SER A 2 60.06 5.75 -6.87
CA SER A 2 59.00 6.18 -5.94
C SER A 2 57.62 6.00 -6.56
N SER A 3 56.68 5.76 -5.66
CA SER A 3 55.32 5.29 -5.84
C SER A 3 54.37 6.36 -6.39
N SER A 4 53.44 5.86 -7.21
CA SER A 4 52.23 6.43 -7.82
C SER A 4 51.60 7.66 -7.17
N ALA A 5 51.30 8.66 -8.01
CA ALA A 5 50.30 9.68 -7.72
C ALA A 5 48.92 9.02 -7.62
N ILE A 6 48.29 9.11 -6.44
CA ILE A 6 46.88 8.77 -6.27
C ILE A 6 46.07 9.85 -6.98
N GLN A 7 45.57 9.56 -8.17
CA GLN A 7 44.49 10.34 -8.78
C GLN A 7 43.21 10.04 -8.00
N VAL A 8 42.78 10.97 -7.16
CA VAL A 8 41.45 10.95 -6.55
C VAL A 8 40.44 11.08 -7.67
N ALA A 9 39.75 10.00 -8.00
CA ALA A 9 38.66 10.00 -8.97
C ALA A 9 37.59 11.02 -8.53
N LYS A 10 37.38 12.06 -9.35
CA LYS A 10 36.34 13.05 -9.13
C LYS A 10 35.00 12.40 -9.46
N THR A 11 34.40 11.70 -8.50
CA THR A 11 33.04 11.18 -8.63
C THR A 11 32.08 12.37 -8.62
N VAL A 12 31.68 12.85 -9.79
CA VAL A 12 30.57 13.79 -9.93
C VAL A 12 29.29 13.00 -9.65
N THR A 13 29.00 12.77 -8.37
CA THR A 13 27.70 12.33 -7.92
C THR A 13 26.86 13.58 -7.69
N TYR A 14 25.85 13.79 -8.54
CA TYR A 14 24.81 14.77 -8.26
C TYR A 14 24.14 14.43 -6.93
N LEU A 15 23.73 15.46 -6.17
CA LEU A 15 22.92 15.23 -4.98
C LEU A 15 21.66 14.44 -5.38
N PRO A 16 21.41 13.28 -4.76
CA PRO A 16 20.22 12.52 -5.05
C PRO A 16 18.99 13.25 -4.52
N ASP A 17 17.81 12.80 -4.94
CA ASP A 17 16.56 13.26 -4.36
C ASP A 17 16.47 12.83 -2.89
N LEU A 18 16.67 13.79 -1.98
CA LEU A 18 16.76 13.52 -0.54
C LEU A 18 15.43 13.04 0.08
N VAL A 19 14.31 13.22 -0.62
CA VAL A 19 12.98 12.74 -0.18
C VAL A 19 12.50 11.52 -0.97
N GLU A 20 13.35 10.96 -1.84
CA GLU A 20 13.02 9.82 -2.69
C GLU A 20 12.54 8.64 -1.84
N VAL A 21 13.28 8.31 -0.78
CA VAL A 21 12.97 7.17 0.10
C VAL A 21 11.55 7.25 0.66
N GLN A 22 11.08 8.45 1.01
CA GLN A 22 9.74 8.66 1.56
C GLN A 22 8.66 8.39 0.50
N ARG A 23 8.86 8.92 -0.71
CA ARG A 23 7.93 8.75 -1.84
C ARG A 23 7.92 7.32 -2.36
N ALA A 24 9.09 6.74 -2.54
CA ALA A 24 9.27 5.39 -3.06
C ALA A 24 8.72 4.35 -2.08
N SER A 25 8.97 4.51 -0.77
CA SER A 25 8.44 3.61 0.25
C SER A 25 6.91 3.63 0.29
N PHE A 26 6.29 4.82 0.30
CA PHE A 26 4.83 4.90 0.34
C PHE A 26 4.19 4.42 -0.97
N LYS A 27 4.79 4.71 -2.12
CA LYS A 27 4.34 4.17 -3.40
C LYS A 27 4.40 2.64 -3.42
N TRP A 28 5.51 2.05 -2.97
CA TRP A 28 5.65 0.60 -2.88
C TRP A 28 4.61 -0.01 -1.94
N PHE A 29 4.35 0.62 -0.79
CA PHE A 29 3.32 0.17 0.14
C PHE A 29 1.95 0.12 -0.53
N LEU A 30 1.55 1.17 -1.26
CA LEU A 30 0.29 1.19 -1.99
C LEU A 30 0.27 0.16 -3.13
N ASP A 31 1.33 0.08 -3.92
CA ASP A 31 1.35 -0.77 -5.11
C ASP A 31 1.46 -2.28 -4.79
N LYS A 32 2.05 -2.63 -3.64
CA LYS A 32 2.38 -4.01 -3.28
C LYS A 32 2.09 -4.35 -1.83
N GLY A 33 2.69 -3.61 -0.89
CA GLY A 33 2.66 -3.99 0.53
C GLY A 33 1.25 -4.12 1.11
N LEU A 34 0.33 -3.22 0.74
CA LEU A 34 -1.06 -3.26 1.19
C LEU A 34 -1.81 -4.46 0.62
N ILE A 35 -1.55 -4.81 -0.65
CA ILE A 35 -2.17 -5.97 -1.30
C ILE A 35 -1.68 -7.25 -0.62
N GLU A 36 -0.36 -7.38 -0.45
CA GLU A 36 0.29 -8.50 0.24
C GLU A 36 -0.27 -8.69 1.66
N GLU A 37 -0.47 -7.60 2.40
CA GLU A 37 -1.03 -7.65 3.75
C GLU A 37 -2.50 -8.11 3.75
N LEU A 38 -3.34 -7.58 2.86
CA LEU A 38 -4.74 -7.99 2.73
C LEU A 38 -4.89 -9.46 2.33
N GLU A 39 -4.02 -9.94 1.43
CA GLU A 39 -3.97 -11.34 1.00
C GLU A 39 -3.47 -12.26 2.13
N SER A 40 -2.50 -11.81 2.93
CA SER A 40 -1.97 -12.52 4.10
C SER A 40 -3.05 -12.89 5.13
N PHE A 41 -4.04 -12.03 5.33
CA PHE A 41 -5.18 -12.31 6.22
C PHE A 41 -6.23 -13.26 5.62
N SER A 42 -6.17 -13.55 4.31
CA SER A 42 -7.20 -14.30 3.60
C SER A 42 -6.81 -15.77 3.34
N PRO A 43 -7.75 -16.74 3.45
CA PRO A 43 -9.12 -16.57 3.91
C PRO A 43 -9.24 -16.49 5.44
N ILE A 44 -10.17 -15.67 5.91
CA ILE A 44 -10.67 -15.74 7.28
C ILE A 44 -11.79 -16.76 7.32
N THR A 45 -11.61 -17.84 8.08
CA THR A 45 -12.60 -18.92 8.21
C THR A 45 -13.35 -18.81 9.52
N ASP A 46 -14.65 -19.09 9.50
CA ASP A 46 -15.46 -19.14 10.71
C ASP A 46 -15.16 -20.39 11.57
N TYR A 47 -15.67 -20.45 12.80
CA TYR A 47 -15.40 -21.56 13.72
C TYR A 47 -15.97 -22.91 13.25
N THR A 48 -16.98 -22.91 12.36
CA THR A 48 -17.55 -24.13 11.80
C THR A 48 -16.84 -24.62 10.54
N GLY A 49 -15.98 -23.79 9.94
CA GLY A 49 -15.27 -24.10 8.70
C GLY A 49 -16.12 -23.96 7.42
N LYS A 50 -17.34 -23.44 7.53
CA LYS A 50 -18.35 -23.39 6.46
C LYS A 50 -18.34 -22.09 5.69
N LEU A 51 -17.95 -20.99 6.33
CA LEU A 51 -17.88 -19.67 5.73
C LEU A 51 -16.43 -19.23 5.63
N GLU A 52 -16.05 -18.71 4.47
CA GLU A 52 -14.76 -18.05 4.25
C GLU A 52 -14.97 -16.62 3.78
N LEU A 53 -14.33 -15.68 4.45
CA LEU A 53 -14.22 -14.30 4.01
C LEU A 53 -12.84 -14.09 3.37
N HIS A 54 -12.84 -13.60 2.14
CA HIS A 54 -11.65 -13.28 1.37
C HIS A 54 -11.60 -11.78 1.12
N PHE A 55 -10.47 -11.14 1.40
CA PHE A 55 -10.19 -9.79 0.93
C PHE A 55 -9.57 -9.86 -0.45
N VAL A 56 -10.22 -9.26 -1.45
CA VAL A 56 -9.66 -9.16 -2.82
C VAL A 56 -8.77 -7.93 -2.87
N GLY A 57 -7.58 -8.06 -2.27
CA GLY A 57 -6.64 -6.95 -2.09
C GLY A 57 -6.28 -6.27 -3.41
N SER A 58 -6.14 -7.02 -4.50
CA SER A 58 -5.84 -6.48 -5.84
C SER A 58 -6.89 -5.52 -6.41
N GLU A 59 -8.11 -5.51 -5.85
CA GLU A 59 -9.21 -4.63 -6.25
C GLU A 59 -9.40 -3.42 -5.32
N TYR A 60 -8.52 -3.23 -4.33
CA TYR A 60 -8.65 -2.09 -3.42
C TYR A 60 -8.60 -0.75 -4.16
N ARG A 61 -9.35 0.23 -3.66
CA ARG A 61 -9.47 1.53 -4.31
C ARG A 61 -9.37 2.67 -3.31
N LEU A 62 -8.58 3.67 -3.67
CA LEU A 62 -8.47 4.92 -2.91
C LEU A 62 -9.27 6.02 -3.60
N LYS A 63 -10.19 6.64 -2.85
CA LYS A 63 -10.92 7.82 -3.29
C LYS A 63 -10.01 9.04 -3.22
N ARG A 64 -10.28 10.07 -4.02
CA ARG A 64 -9.58 11.35 -3.83
C ARG A 64 -9.80 11.88 -2.41
N PRO A 65 -8.77 12.44 -1.76
CA PRO A 65 -8.90 13.08 -0.47
C PRO A 65 -10.03 14.11 -0.46
N ARG A 66 -10.76 14.19 0.66
CA ARG A 66 -11.91 15.10 0.81
C ARG A 66 -11.49 16.58 0.80
N HIS A 67 -10.30 16.85 1.30
CA HIS A 67 -9.70 18.17 1.38
C HIS A 67 -8.35 18.13 0.66
N ASP A 68 -7.96 19.23 0.04
CA ASP A 68 -6.56 19.42 -0.36
C ASP A 68 -5.68 19.71 0.86
N VAL A 69 -4.38 19.79 0.64
CA VAL A 69 -3.39 19.95 1.72
C VAL A 69 -3.55 21.28 2.46
N GLU A 70 -3.85 22.36 1.75
CA GLU A 70 -3.97 23.69 2.36
C GLU A 70 -5.25 23.81 3.17
N GLU A 71 -6.35 23.23 2.69
CA GLU A 71 -7.60 23.20 3.42
C GLU A 71 -7.52 22.31 4.66
N ALA A 72 -6.86 21.15 4.56
CA ALA A 72 -6.64 20.27 5.70
C ALA A 72 -5.84 20.99 6.80
N LYS A 73 -4.77 21.71 6.44
CA LYS A 73 -4.00 22.53 7.39
C LYS A 73 -4.84 23.64 8.01
N ARG A 74 -5.59 24.40 7.22
CA ARG A 74 -6.41 25.53 7.71
C ARG A 74 -7.47 25.09 8.71
N ARG A 75 -7.99 23.87 8.56
CA ARG A 75 -9.05 23.31 9.40
C ARG A 75 -8.52 22.45 10.56
N ASP A 76 -7.21 22.36 10.75
CA ASP A 76 -6.58 21.38 11.67
C ASP A 76 -7.13 19.96 11.47
N ALA A 77 -7.36 19.58 10.21
CA ALA A 77 -7.93 18.30 9.80
C ALA A 77 -6.86 17.37 9.20
N THR A 78 -7.09 16.06 9.25
CA THR A 78 -6.20 15.08 8.63
C THR A 78 -6.40 15.04 7.11
N PHE A 79 -5.31 15.20 6.35
CA PHE A 79 -5.31 14.93 4.90
C PHE A 79 -5.32 13.41 4.67
N ALA A 80 -6.48 12.86 4.35
CA ALA A 80 -6.68 11.43 4.20
C ALA A 80 -7.55 11.08 2.99
N SER A 81 -7.32 9.88 2.46
CA SER A 81 -8.12 9.24 1.40
C SER A 81 -8.99 8.15 2.02
N GLN A 82 -10.22 8.03 1.53
CA GLN A 82 -11.09 6.90 1.88
C GLN A 82 -10.69 5.69 1.03
N MET A 83 -10.45 4.56 1.68
CA MET A 83 -10.15 3.29 1.05
C MET A 83 -11.39 2.41 1.00
N TYR A 84 -11.52 1.65 -0.09
CA TYR A 84 -12.52 0.63 -0.30
C TYR A 84 -11.84 -0.69 -0.63
N VAL A 85 -12.35 -1.80 -0.11
CA VAL A 85 -11.83 -3.14 -0.40
C VAL A 85 -12.99 -4.07 -0.76
N THR A 86 -12.88 -4.79 -1.87
CA THR A 86 -13.84 -5.84 -2.23
C THR A 86 -13.65 -7.03 -1.27
N CYS A 87 -14.71 -7.39 -0.56
CA CYS A 87 -14.78 -8.56 0.30
C CYS A 87 -15.65 -9.63 -0.37
N ARG A 88 -15.17 -10.86 -0.44
CA ARG A 88 -15.88 -12.02 -0.97
C ARG A 88 -16.19 -13.00 0.16
N LEU A 89 -17.47 -13.24 0.42
CA LEU A 89 -17.95 -14.26 1.33
C LEU A 89 -18.34 -15.52 0.55
N VAL A 90 -17.68 -16.63 0.83
CA VAL A 90 -17.94 -17.94 0.23
C VAL A 90 -18.61 -18.83 1.26
N ASN A 91 -19.79 -19.35 0.93
CA ASN A 91 -20.45 -20.40 1.69
C ASN A 91 -20.11 -21.76 1.07
N LYS A 92 -19.30 -22.56 1.77
CA LYS A 92 -18.86 -23.88 1.30
C LYS A 92 -19.97 -24.92 1.26
N GLU A 93 -21.05 -24.75 2.03
CA GLU A 93 -22.16 -25.70 2.06
C GLU A 93 -23.08 -25.54 0.86
N THR A 94 -23.38 -24.29 0.49
CA THR A 94 -24.30 -23.98 -0.61
C THR A 94 -23.57 -23.70 -1.94
N GLY A 95 -22.28 -23.40 -1.89
CA GLY A 95 -21.50 -22.89 -3.01
C GLY A 95 -21.81 -21.42 -3.36
N GLU A 96 -22.60 -20.73 -2.54
CA GLU A 96 -22.97 -19.34 -2.77
C GLU A 96 -21.77 -18.41 -2.53
N ILE A 97 -21.58 -17.45 -3.43
CA ILE A 97 -20.54 -16.42 -3.35
C ILE A 97 -21.23 -15.06 -3.33
N LYS A 98 -20.92 -14.23 -2.33
CA LYS A 98 -21.35 -12.83 -2.25
C LYS A 98 -20.14 -11.92 -2.23
N GLU A 99 -20.18 -10.88 -3.04
CA GLU A 99 -19.15 -9.84 -3.08
C GLU A 99 -19.74 -8.49 -2.67
N GLN A 100 -18.98 -7.74 -1.88
CA GLN A 100 -19.36 -6.41 -1.44
C GLN A 100 -18.13 -5.52 -1.25
N GLU A 101 -18.23 -4.27 -1.68
CA GLU A 101 -17.24 -3.23 -1.36
C GLU A 101 -17.50 -2.69 0.06
N VAL A 102 -16.45 -2.69 0.90
CA VAL A 102 -16.47 -2.22 2.29
C VAL A 102 -15.56 -1.03 2.47
#